data_AF-A0A8J6VTP4-F1
#
_entry.id   AF-A0A8J6VTP4-F1
#
_cell.length_a   1.000
_cell.length_b   1.000
_cell.length_c   1.000
_cell.angle_alpha   90.00
_cell.angle_beta   90.00
_cell.angle_gamma   90.00
#
_symmetry.space_group_name_H-M   'P 1'
#
loop_
_entity.id
_entity.type
_entity.pdbx_description
1 polymer ?
#
loop_
_entity_poly.entity_id
_entity_poly.type
_entity_poly.pdbx_seq_one_letter_code
_entity_poly.pdbx_strand_id
1 'polypeptide(L)' 'MSKRIHITLPDSIYEALERWADKQGRPTANLGSFLIEVAVLEAQKTGEIPPGSENPQKR' A
#
# COMPACT_ATOMS: atom_id res chain seq x y z
N MET A 1 -1.80 -6.99 13.10
CA MET A 1 -3.15 -7.25 12.53
C MET A 1 -3.18 -6.64 11.14
N SER A 2 -3.41 -7.43 10.09
CA SER A 2 -3.58 -6.90 8.73
C SER A 2 -5.05 -6.54 8.48
N LYS A 3 -5.29 -5.45 7.74
CA LYS A 3 -6.62 -5.06 7.24
C LYS A 3 -6.60 -5.25 5.72
N ARG A 4 -7.67 -5.79 5.16
CA ARG A 4 -7.82 -5.96 3.70
C ARG A 4 -8.69 -4.85 3.16
N ILE A 5 -8.21 -4.18 2.12
CA ILE A 5 -8.94 -3.17 1.36
C ILE A 5 -9.03 -3.63 -0.10
N HIS A 6 -10.06 -3.17 -0.82
CA HIS A 6 -10.21 -3.38 -2.25
C HIS A 6 -9.93 -2.05 -2.95
N ILE A 7 -9.07 -2.06 -3.98
CA ILE A 7 -8.67 -0.87 -4.72
C ILE A 7 -8.93 -1.12 -6.20
N THR A 8 -9.57 -0.17 -6.87
CA THR A 8 -9.73 -0.17 -8.33
C THR A 8 -8.61 0.65 -8.94
N LEU A 9 -7.90 0.08 -9.93
CA LEU A 9 -6.80 0.74 -10.64
C LEU A 9 -7.15 0.85 -12.13
N PRO A 10 -6.66 1.89 -12.83
CA PRO A 10 -6.70 1.90 -14.29
C PRO A 10 -5.92 0.73 -14.87
N ASP A 11 -6.40 0.16 -15.97
CA ASP A 11 -5.81 -1.03 -16.62
C ASP A 11 -4.31 -0.86 -16.90
N SER A 12 -3.92 0.30 -17.43
CA SER A 12 -2.52 0.61 -17.75
C SER A 12 -1.58 0.56 -16.53
N ILE A 13 -2.09 0.95 -15.35
CA ILE A 13 -1.34 0.91 -14.10
C ILE A 13 -1.28 -0.53 -13.58
N TYR A 14 -2.39 -1.27 -13.67
CA TYR A 14 -2.42 -2.66 -13.27
C TYR A 14 -1.45 -3.51 -14.09
N GLU A 15 -1.42 -3.36 -15.42
CA GLU A 15 -0.49 -4.06 -16.31
C GLU A 15 0.99 -3.75 -16.00
N ALA A 16 1.31 -2.50 -15.65
CA ALA A 16 2.65 -2.13 -15.24
C ALA A 16 3.03 -2.77 -13.89
N LEU A 17 2.09 -2.81 -12.95
CA LEU A 17 2.25 -3.42 -11.65
C LEU A 17 2.44 -4.95 -11.75
N GLU A 18 1.64 -5.61 -12.58
CA GLU A 18 1.70 -7.05 -12.82
C GLU A 18 3.05 -7.46 -13.42
N ARG A 19 3.50 -6.78 -14.48
CA ARG A 19 4.84 -7.02 -15.06
C ARG A 19 5.96 -6.82 -14.05
N TRP A 20 5.83 -5.85 -13.14
CA TRP A 20 6.83 -5.63 -12.10
C TRP A 20 6.79 -6.72 -11.02
N ALA A 21 5.60 -7.21 -10.67
CA ALA A 21 5.41 -8.29 -9.72
C ALA A 21 6.00 -9.61 -10.24
N ASP A 22 5.72 -9.92 -11.51
CA ASP A 22 6.24 -11.09 -12.23
C ASP A 22 7.78 -11.09 -12.26
N LYS A 23 8.38 -9.94 -12.55
CA LYS A 23 9.85 -9.78 -12.52
C LYS A 23 10.45 -10.10 -11.15
N GLN A 24 9.71 -9.88 -10.06
CA GLN A 24 10.15 -10.18 -8.70
C GLN A 24 9.73 -11.59 -8.21
N GLY A 25 8.97 -12.34 -9.02
CA GLY A 25 8.44 -13.65 -8.63
C GLY A 25 7.46 -13.59 -7.46
N ARG A 26 6.70 -12.49 -7.33
CA ARG A 26 5.73 -12.30 -6.23
C ARG A 26 4.34 -11.93 -6.73
N PRO A 27 3.26 -12.24 -5.99
CA PRO A 27 1.91 -11.83 -6.36
C PRO A 27 1.76 -10.31 -6.47
N THR A 28 0.99 -9.84 -7.45
CA THR A 28 0.67 -8.42 -7.68
C THR A 28 0.13 -7.73 -6.43
N ALA A 29 -0.74 -8.41 -5.67
CA ALA A 29 -1.29 -7.90 -4.41
C ALA A 29 -0.22 -7.67 -3.32
N ASN A 30 0.82 -8.51 -3.26
CA ASN A 30 1.90 -8.36 -2.31
C ASN A 30 2.80 -7.17 -2.69
N LEU A 31 3.12 -7.02 -3.98
CA LEU A 31 3.82 -5.84 -4.48
C LEU A 31 3.02 -4.57 -4.17
N GLY A 32 1.72 -4.56 -4.48
CA GLY A 32 0.84 -3.42 -4.19
C GLY A 32 0.80 -3.06 -2.71
N SER A 33 0.69 -4.06 -1.82
CA SER A 33 0.71 -3.85 -0.37
C SER A 33 2.01 -3.20 0.10
N PHE A 34 3.15 -3.68 -0.40
CA PHE A 34 4.47 -3.12 -0.11
C PHE A 34 4.60 -1.67 -0.60
N LEU A 35 4.13 -1.37 -1.82
CA LEU A 35 4.22 -0.01 -2.37
C LEU A 35 3.38 0.99 -1.56
N ILE A 36 2.18 0.59 -1.14
CA ILE A 36 1.33 1.41 -0.27
C ILE A 36 2.03 1.65 1.07
N GLU A 37 2.64 0.62 1.66
CA GLU A 37 3.39 0.76 2.91
C GLU A 37 4.54 1.76 2.79
N VAL A 38 5.36 1.65 1.74
CA VAL A 38 6.47 2.59 1.48
C VAL A 38 5.95 4.01 1.32
N ALA A 39 4.90 4.22 0.53
CA ALA A 39 4.31 5.54 0.31
C ALA A 39 3.76 6.15 1.61
N VAL A 40 3.09 5.35 2.45
CA VAL A 40 2.59 5.81 3.75
C VAL A 40 3.74 6.17 4.70
N LEU A 41 4.80 5.37 4.75
CA LEU A 41 5.97 5.67 5.57
C LEU A 41 6.70 6.94 5.11
N GLU A 42 6.78 7.17 3.81
CA GLU A 42 7.34 8.40 3.25
C GLU A 42 6.48 9.62 3.61
N ALA A 43 5.17 9.53 3.42
CA ALA A 43 4.23 10.60 3.77
C ALA A 43 4.20 10.90 5.29
N GLN A 44 4.46 9.91 6.15
CA GLN A 44 4.65 10.14 7.58
C GLN A 44 5.95 10.90 7.88
N LYS A 45 7.03 10.61 7.15
CA LYS A 45 8.33 11.29 7.32
C LYS A 45 8.28 12.75 6.84
N THR A 46 7.55 13.01 5.75
CA THR A 46 7.40 14.37 5.19
C THR A 46 6.37 15.21 5.94
N GLY A 47 5.58 14.59 6.83
CA GLY A 47 4.53 15.27 7.60
C GLY A 47 3.23 15.49 6.81
N GLU A 48 3.07 14.85 5.65
CA GLU A 48 1.83 14.88 4.86
C GLU A 48 0.68 14.13 5.55
N ILE A 49 0.99 13.02 6.21
CA ILE A 49 0.02 12.31 7.04
C ILE A 49 0.13 12.86 8.46
N PRO A 50 -0.94 13.43 9.03
CA PRO A 50 -0.92 13.89 10.40
C PRO A 50 -0.61 12.71 11.34
N PRO A 51 0.21 12.90 12.39
CA PRO A 51 0.50 11.85 13.36
C PRO A 51 -0.83 11.37 13.92
N GLY A 52 -1.08 10.07 13.78
CA GLY A 52 -2.38 9.49 14.10
C GLY A 52 -2.81 9.87 15.51
N SER A 53 -3.99 10.48 15.64
CA SER A 53 -4.70 10.49 16.92
C SER A 53 -4.87 9.03 17.33
N GLU A 54 -4.14 8.61 18.36
CA GLU A 54 -4.23 7.29 18.98
C GLU A 54 -5.70 7.02 19.29
N ASN A 55 -6.37 6.24 18.43
CA ASN A 55 -7.80 5.99 18.58
C ASN A 55 -7.95 4.87 19.62
N PRO A 56 -8.48 5.13 20.84
CA PRO A 56 -8.47 4.19 21.96
C PRO A 56 -9.57 3.13 21.84
N GLN A 57 -9.72 2.52 20.67
CA GLN A 57 -10.66 1.43 20.41
C GLN A 57 -9.92 0.09 20.29
N LYS A 58 -9.27 -0.27 21.40
CA LYS A 58 -9.10 -1.65 21.85
C LYS A 58 -9.42 -1.68 23.35
N ARG A 59 -10.70 -1.81 23.67
CA ARG A 59 -11.16 -2.36 24.95
C ARG A 59 -11.88 -3.66 24.66
#